data_AF-A0A3D4HLA2-F1
#
_entry.id   AF-A0A3D4HLA2-F1
#
_cell.length_a   1.000
_cell.length_b   1.000
_cell.length_c   1.000
_cell.angle_alpha   90.00
_cell.angle_beta   90.00
_cell.angle_gamma   90.00
#
_symmetry.space_group_name_H-M   'P 1'
#
loop_
_entity.id
_entity.type
_entity.pdbx_description
1 polymer ?
#
loop_
_entity_poly.entity_id
_entity_poly.type
_entity_poly.pdbx_seq_one_letter_code
_entity_poly.pdbx_strand_id
1 'polypeptide(L)'
;MKREVRVEEILERSGKKATIRVSGRVFRPSGGGQPGDSGWLEGEGFRADVRDCAAAGNDLILRIVVKEGEIPLGLEVTATVDEERGRRLSRMHTGEHILSRALENQLPGLYVEKVSVGEKESTVFMTFDGEIGWDDLFRAEETANG
;
A
#
# COMPACT_ATOMS: atom_id res chain seq x y z
N MET A 1 7.80 14.17 -2.68
CA MET A 1 9.17 14.11 -3.25
C MET A 1 9.11 13.78 -4.73
N LYS A 2 9.85 14.50 -5.60
CA LYS A 2 9.96 14.20 -7.05
C LYS A 2 11.29 13.49 -7.34
N ARG A 3 11.27 12.43 -8.14
CA ARG A 3 12.48 11.72 -8.60
C ARG A 3 12.27 11.20 -10.02
N GLU A 4 13.33 11.07 -10.78
CA GLU A 4 13.27 10.48 -12.12
C GLU A 4 13.34 8.95 -12.05
N VAL A 5 12.55 8.29 -12.89
CA VAL A 5 12.57 6.84 -13.11
C VAL A 5 12.49 6.58 -14.61
N ARG A 6 13.15 5.53 -15.10
CA ARG A 6 13.03 5.11 -16.51
C ARG A 6 11.97 4.03 -16.64
N VAL A 7 11.14 4.13 -17.68
CA VAL A 7 10.16 3.08 -18.02
C VAL A 7 10.89 1.98 -18.80
N GLU A 8 11.11 0.83 -18.16
CA GLU A 8 11.90 -0.27 -18.73
C GLU A 8 11.05 -1.21 -19.58
N GLU A 9 9.82 -1.49 -19.15
CA GLU A 9 8.97 -2.51 -19.79
C GLU A 9 7.49 -2.21 -19.57
N ILE A 10 6.64 -2.54 -20.57
CA ILE A 10 5.19 -2.62 -20.39
C ILE A 10 4.84 -4.10 -20.30
N LEU A 11 4.45 -4.55 -19.11
CA LEU A 11 4.15 -5.95 -18.82
C LEU A 11 2.73 -6.32 -19.27
N GLU A 12 1.77 -5.43 -19.02
CA GLU A 12 0.37 -5.61 -19.38
C GLU A 12 -0.27 -4.25 -19.73
N ARG A 13 -1.22 -4.24 -20.67
CA ARG A 13 -2.00 -3.05 -20.99
C ARG A 13 -3.44 -3.41 -21.38
N SER A 14 -4.41 -2.71 -20.80
CA SER A 14 -5.82 -2.82 -21.13
C SER A 14 -6.49 -1.44 -21.06
N GLY A 15 -6.73 -0.85 -22.24
CA GLY A 15 -7.22 0.52 -22.36
C GLY A 15 -6.27 1.52 -21.70
N LYS A 16 -6.77 2.23 -20.68
CA LYS A 16 -6.00 3.21 -19.89
C LYS A 16 -5.22 2.58 -18.73
N LYS A 17 -5.46 1.32 -18.39
CA LYS A 17 -4.74 0.62 -17.30
C LYS A 17 -3.52 -0.08 -17.88
N ALA A 18 -2.40 -0.01 -17.18
CA ALA A 18 -1.20 -0.74 -17.54
C ALA A 18 -0.41 -1.17 -16.31
N THR A 19 0.35 -2.25 -16.46
CA THR A 19 1.37 -2.68 -15.52
C THR A 19 2.73 -2.47 -16.18
N ILE A 20 3.59 -1.66 -15.58
CA ILE A 20 4.90 -1.31 -16.15
C ILE A 20 6.02 -1.65 -15.16
N ARG A 21 7.21 -1.95 -15.68
CA ARG A 21 8.46 -1.97 -14.90
C ARG A 21 9.16 -0.63 -15.04
N VAL A 22 9.61 -0.07 -13.92
CA VAL A 22 10.43 1.14 -13.90
C VAL A 22 11.69 0.93 -13.08
N SER A 23 12.77 1.60 -13.46
CA SER A 23 14.02 1.58 -12.71
C SER A 23 13.97 2.43 -11.45
N GLY A 24 14.80 2.06 -10.47
CA GLY A 24 14.96 2.79 -9.22
C GLY A 24 13.85 2.53 -8.20
N ARG A 25 14.05 3.04 -6.98
CA ARG A 25 13.17 2.80 -5.82
C ARG A 25 12.60 4.10 -5.29
N VAL A 26 11.67 4.68 -6.04
CA VAL A 26 11.00 5.94 -5.68
C VAL A 26 9.74 5.70 -4.84
N PHE A 27 8.99 4.63 -5.13
CA PHE A 27 7.82 4.20 -4.38
C PHE A 27 8.19 3.06 -3.43
N ARG A 28 7.62 3.05 -2.23
CA ARG A 28 7.68 1.86 -1.35
C ARG A 28 6.76 0.77 -1.94
N PRO A 29 7.28 -0.44 -2.18
CA PRO A 29 6.47 -1.54 -2.66
C PRO A 29 5.46 -2.01 -1.60
N SER A 30 4.39 -2.64 -2.04
CA SER A 30 3.45 -3.37 -1.20
C SER A 30 4.16 -4.48 -0.41
N GLY A 31 3.66 -4.76 0.79
CA GLY A 31 4.23 -5.77 1.68
C GLY A 31 3.50 -5.82 3.02
N GLY A 32 3.48 -6.99 3.66
CA GLY A 32 2.89 -7.16 5.00
C GLY A 32 1.40 -6.79 5.10
N GLY A 33 0.65 -6.88 3.98
CA GLY A 33 -0.76 -6.47 3.92
C GLY A 33 -0.98 -4.98 3.66
N GLN A 34 0.07 -4.15 3.63
CA GLN A 34 0.00 -2.74 3.26
C GLN A 34 0.14 -2.55 1.74
N PRO A 35 -0.76 -1.81 1.08
CA PRO A 35 -0.64 -1.45 -0.32
C PRO A 35 0.64 -0.67 -0.60
N GLY A 36 1.16 -0.76 -1.82
CA GLY A 36 2.30 0.03 -2.24
C GLY A 36 1.99 1.52 -2.21
N ASP A 37 3.04 2.33 -2.27
CA ASP A 37 2.86 3.76 -2.46
C ASP A 37 2.12 4.04 -3.78
N SER A 38 1.36 5.12 -3.75
CA SER A 38 0.65 5.68 -4.90
C SER A 38 1.22 7.05 -5.23
N GLY A 39 0.78 7.61 -6.35
CA GLY A 39 1.20 8.93 -6.78
C GLY A 39 1.03 9.08 -8.28
N TRP A 40 1.94 9.80 -8.93
CA TRP A 40 1.80 10.17 -10.34
C TRP A 40 3.14 10.05 -11.07
N LEU A 41 3.06 9.69 -12.34
CA LEU A 41 4.17 9.77 -13.30
C LEU A 41 3.86 10.89 -14.30
N GLU A 42 4.86 11.72 -14.60
CA GLU A 42 4.76 12.84 -15.53
C GLU A 42 5.98 12.83 -16.47
N GLY A 43 5.73 12.93 -17.77
CA GLY A 43 6.74 13.07 -18.83
C GLY A 43 6.23 13.98 -19.93
N GLU A 44 6.98 14.10 -21.03
CA GLU A 44 6.57 14.93 -22.15
C GLU A 44 5.25 14.41 -22.77
N GLY A 45 4.16 15.15 -22.57
CA GLY A 45 2.82 14.76 -23.02
C GLY A 45 2.23 13.51 -22.35
N PHE A 46 2.88 12.97 -21.31
CA PHE A 46 2.45 11.76 -20.62
C PHE A 46 2.11 12.05 -19.15
N ARG A 47 0.94 11.56 -18.71
CA ARG A 47 0.57 11.57 -17.30
C ARG A 47 -0.15 10.29 -16.92
N ALA A 48 0.22 9.68 -15.80
CA ALA A 48 -0.46 8.51 -15.26
C ALA A 48 -0.54 8.52 -13.73
N ASP A 49 -1.64 7.99 -13.19
CA ASP A 49 -1.76 7.73 -11.76
C ASP A 49 -1.13 6.38 -11.43
N VAL A 50 -0.23 6.33 -10.45
CA VAL A 50 0.27 5.10 -9.83
C VAL A 50 -0.73 4.66 -8.76
N ARG A 51 -1.32 3.48 -8.93
CA ARG A 51 -2.34 2.92 -8.05
C ARG A 51 -1.79 1.90 -7.06
N ASP A 52 -0.72 1.21 -7.44
CA ASP A 52 -0.02 0.26 -6.59
C ASP A 52 1.40 0.08 -7.09
N CYS A 53 2.28 -0.38 -6.21
CA CYS A 53 3.68 -0.63 -6.47
C CYS A 53 4.09 -1.97 -5.85
N ALA A 54 4.86 -2.77 -6.58
CA ALA A 54 5.42 -4.03 -6.10
C ALA A 54 6.94 -4.09 -6.40
N ALA A 55 7.68 -4.84 -5.59
CA ALA A 55 9.12 -4.99 -5.76
C ALA A 55 9.44 -5.94 -6.92
N ALA A 56 10.46 -5.60 -7.72
CA ALA A 56 11.00 -6.48 -8.76
C ALA A 56 12.54 -6.38 -8.78
N GLY A 57 13.20 -7.07 -7.84
CA GLY A 57 14.65 -6.94 -7.68
C GLY A 57 15.04 -5.51 -7.28
N ASN A 58 15.86 -4.84 -8.08
CA ASN A 58 16.21 -3.43 -7.86
C ASN A 58 15.21 -2.43 -8.46
N ASP A 59 14.25 -2.94 -9.23
CA ASP A 59 13.23 -2.18 -9.94
C ASP A 59 11.88 -2.27 -9.23
N LEU A 60 10.90 -1.55 -9.79
CA LEU A 60 9.52 -1.55 -9.33
C LEU A 60 8.57 -1.95 -10.45
N ILE A 61 7.54 -2.71 -10.10
CA ILE A 61 6.37 -2.93 -10.95
C ILE A 61 5.29 -1.97 -10.48
N LEU A 62 4.83 -1.10 -11.38
CA LEU A 62 3.78 -0.10 -11.10
C LEU A 62 2.50 -0.49 -11.83
N ARG A 63 1.39 -0.51 -11.09
CA ARG A 63 0.06 -0.52 -11.69
C ARG A 63 -0.38 0.92 -11.91
N ILE A 64 -0.56 1.31 -13.15
CA ILE A 64 -0.85 2.70 -13.53
C ILE A 64 -2.18 2.84 -14.26
N VAL A 65 -2.74 4.06 -14.20
CA VAL A 65 -3.87 4.50 -15.02
C VAL A 65 -3.45 5.73 -15.78
N VAL A 66 -3.25 5.58 -17.10
CA VAL A 66 -2.90 6.66 -18.01
C VAL A 66 -4.04 7.67 -18.08
N LYS A 67 -3.70 8.94 -17.87
CA LYS A 67 -4.61 10.09 -17.96
C LYS A 67 -4.44 10.82 -19.27
N GLU A 68 -3.21 10.93 -19.73
CA GLU A 68 -2.83 11.68 -20.92
C GLU A 68 -1.62 11.01 -21.60
N GLY A 69 -1.61 11.07 -22.93
CA GLY A 69 -0.52 10.56 -23.75
C GLY A 69 -0.38 9.05 -23.78
N GLU A 70 0.81 8.63 -24.21
CA GLU A 70 1.23 7.24 -24.34
C GLU A 70 2.37 6.95 -23.36
N ILE A 71 2.48 5.69 -22.93
CA ILE A 71 3.53 5.27 -21.99
C ILE A 71 4.89 5.40 -22.69
N PRO A 72 5.81 6.25 -22.19
CA PRO A 72 7.06 6.56 -22.88
C PRO A 72 8.14 5.50 -22.58
N LEU A 73 8.01 4.32 -23.19
CA LEU A 73 8.93 3.19 -23.01
C LEU A 73 10.38 3.58 -23.37
N GLY A 74 11.31 3.25 -22.49
CA GLY A 74 12.74 3.56 -22.61
C GLY A 74 13.12 4.97 -22.19
N LEU A 75 12.16 5.84 -21.85
CA LEU A 75 12.40 7.23 -21.45
C LEU A 75 12.25 7.43 -19.94
N GLU A 76 12.82 8.54 -19.48
CA GLU A 76 12.71 8.98 -18.10
C GLU A 76 11.42 9.79 -17.89
N VAL A 77 10.77 9.53 -16.76
CA VAL A 77 9.59 10.24 -16.29
C VAL A 77 9.81 10.66 -14.84
N THR A 78 9.20 11.78 -14.48
CA THR A 78 9.17 12.25 -13.10
C THR A 78 8.12 11.49 -12.31
N ALA A 79 8.55 10.75 -11.29
CA ALA A 79 7.71 10.11 -10.30
C ALA A 79 7.51 11.02 -9.08
N THR A 80 6.24 11.19 -8.68
CA THR A 80 5.85 11.91 -7.46
C THR A 80 5.04 10.98 -6.56
N VAL A 81 5.49 10.77 -5.33
CA VAL A 81 4.78 9.97 -4.32
C VAL A 81 3.71 10.81 -3.61
N ASP A 82 2.52 10.22 -3.40
CA ASP A 82 1.48 10.75 -2.51
C ASP A 82 1.84 10.44 -1.04
N GLU A 83 2.61 11.34 -0.43
CA GLU A 83 3.09 11.21 0.95
C GLU A 83 1.97 11.29 1.98
N GLU A 84 0.85 11.95 1.68
CA GLU A 84 -0.28 12.04 2.60
C GLU A 84 -0.98 10.69 2.72
N ARG A 85 -1.28 10.06 1.57
CA ARG A 85 -1.81 8.70 1.54
C ARG A 85 -0.84 7.71 2.19
N GLY A 86 0.45 7.79 1.87
CA GLY A 86 1.48 6.94 2.49
C GLY A 86 1.49 7.05 4.02
N ARG A 87 1.49 8.27 4.56
CA ARG A 87 1.41 8.52 6.01
C ARG A 87 0.12 8.00 6.62
N ARG A 88 -1.02 8.15 5.94
CA ARG A 88 -2.30 7.61 6.42
C ARG A 88 -2.27 6.09 6.51
N LEU A 89 -1.82 5.40 5.47
CA LEU A 89 -1.71 3.94 5.46
C LEU A 89 -0.74 3.44 6.54
N SER A 90 0.39 4.12 6.73
CA SER A 90 1.34 3.80 7.79
C SER A 90 0.71 3.92 9.18
N ARG A 91 -0.06 4.99 9.45
CA ARG A 91 -0.77 5.14 10.73
C ARG A 91 -1.83 4.07 10.92
N MET A 92 -2.59 3.74 9.87
CA MET A 92 -3.58 2.66 9.93
C MET A 92 -2.93 1.31 10.24
N HIS A 93 -1.80 1.01 9.62
CA HIS A 93 -1.05 -0.21 9.92
C HIS A 93 -0.53 -0.24 11.35
N THR A 94 0.04 0.87 11.84
CA THR A 94 0.46 0.96 13.25
C THR A 94 -0.71 0.81 14.22
N GLY A 95 -1.85 1.45 13.93
CA GLY A 95 -3.05 1.33 14.76
C GLY A 95 -3.60 -0.09 14.81
N GLU A 96 -3.53 -0.81 13.69
CA GLU A 96 -3.84 -2.23 13.64
C GLU A 96 -2.96 -3.04 14.60
N HIS A 97 -1.63 -2.92 14.52
CA HIS A 97 -0.72 -3.63 15.44
C HIS A 97 -1.03 -3.34 16.91
N ILE A 98 -1.31 -2.08 17.24
CA ILE A 98 -1.63 -1.67 18.61
C ILE A 98 -2.92 -2.37 19.08
N LEU A 99 -3.99 -2.30 18.28
CA LEU A 99 -5.28 -2.92 18.61
C LEU A 99 -5.16 -4.44 18.73
N SER A 100 -4.52 -5.07 17.75
CA SER A 100 -4.29 -6.50 17.74
C SER A 100 -3.49 -6.95 18.95
N ARG A 101 -2.47 -6.20 19.34
CA ARG A 101 -1.66 -6.54 20.51
C ARG A 101 -2.43 -6.35 21.82
N ALA A 102 -3.30 -5.34 21.91
CA ALA A 102 -4.19 -5.17 23.06
C ALA A 102 -5.12 -6.39 23.23
N LEU A 103 -5.70 -6.87 22.12
CA LEU A 103 -6.53 -8.09 22.12
C LEU A 103 -5.75 -9.35 22.53
N GLU A 104 -4.56 -9.57 21.96
CA GLU A 104 -3.71 -10.72 22.31
C GLU A 104 -3.30 -10.73 23.80
N ASN A 105 -3.02 -9.55 24.36
CA ASN A 105 -2.69 -9.44 25.79
C ASN A 105 -3.90 -9.70 26.70
N GLN A 106 -5.10 -9.34 26.24
CA GLN A 106 -6.34 -9.51 27.01
C GLN A 106 -6.91 -10.93 26.92
N LEU A 107 -6.77 -11.59 25.76
CA LEU A 107 -7.37 -12.89 25.45
C LEU A 107 -6.25 -13.92 25.18
N PRO A 108 -5.75 -14.62 26.22
CA PRO A 108 -4.71 -15.63 26.04
C PRO A 108 -5.15 -16.73 25.08
N GLY A 109 -4.33 -16.99 24.06
CA GLY A 109 -4.63 -17.97 23.00
C GLY A 109 -5.24 -17.36 21.74
N LEU A 110 -5.56 -16.06 21.75
CA LEU A 110 -5.88 -15.32 20.54
C LEU A 110 -4.59 -15.00 19.77
N TYR A 111 -4.59 -15.21 18.44
CA TYR A 111 -3.46 -14.88 17.59
C TYR A 111 -3.88 -14.25 16.26
N VAL A 112 -3.08 -13.30 15.76
CA VAL A 112 -3.27 -12.69 14.44
C VAL A 112 -2.79 -13.65 13.34
N GLU A 113 -3.64 -13.89 12.34
CA GLU A 113 -3.28 -14.66 11.14
C GLU A 113 -2.81 -13.76 10.00
N LYS A 114 -3.54 -12.66 9.78
CA LYS A 114 -3.33 -11.80 8.62
C LYS A 114 -3.85 -10.40 8.88
N VAL A 115 -3.19 -9.45 8.24
CA VAL A 115 -3.61 -8.05 8.15
C VAL A 115 -3.86 -7.67 6.70
N SER A 116 -4.88 -6.86 6.47
CA SER A 116 -5.15 -6.22 5.19
C SER A 116 -5.45 -4.75 5.41
N VAL A 117 -4.55 -3.86 5.00
CA VAL A 117 -4.74 -2.41 5.11
C VAL A 117 -5.38 -1.89 3.83
N GLY A 118 -6.57 -1.33 3.92
CA GLY A 118 -7.26 -0.65 2.81
C GLY A 118 -7.17 0.87 2.91
N GLU A 119 -7.70 1.56 1.89
CA GLU A 119 -7.72 3.04 1.87
C GLU A 119 -8.75 3.66 2.81
N LYS A 120 -9.77 2.90 3.20
CA LYS A 120 -10.86 3.36 4.07
C LYS A 120 -10.87 2.63 5.40
N GLU A 121 -10.61 1.33 5.37
CA GLU A 121 -10.66 0.43 6.51
C GLU A 121 -9.46 -0.51 6.49
N SER A 122 -9.11 -1.06 7.64
CA SER A 122 -8.17 -2.17 7.76
C SER A 122 -8.89 -3.35 8.37
N THR A 123 -8.52 -4.56 7.95
CA THR A 123 -9.10 -5.80 8.45
C THR A 123 -8.00 -6.64 9.07
N VAL A 124 -8.25 -7.10 10.29
CA VAL A 124 -7.41 -8.05 11.01
C VAL A 124 -8.14 -9.39 11.05
N PHE A 125 -7.47 -10.44 10.60
CA PHE A 125 -7.93 -11.82 10.71
C PHE A 125 -7.24 -12.44 11.90
N MET A 126 -8.03 -12.96 12.84
CA MET A 126 -7.55 -13.51 14.10
C MET A 126 -8.24 -14.84 14.36
N THR A 127 -7.56 -15.73 15.07
CA THR A 127 -8.11 -17.00 15.53
C THR A 127 -8.04 -17.09 17.04
N PHE A 128 -9.11 -17.60 17.63
CA PHE A 128 -9.27 -17.74 19.07
C PHE A 128 -10.21 -18.91 19.36
N ASP A 129 -9.82 -19.80 20.28
CA ASP A 129 -10.63 -20.92 20.75
C ASP A 129 -11.52 -20.47 21.92
N GLY A 130 -12.40 -19.51 21.63
CA GLY A 130 -13.29 -18.86 22.59
C GLY A 130 -14.19 -17.83 21.89
N GLU A 131 -15.06 -17.18 22.67
CA GLU A 131 -15.91 -16.10 22.15
C GLU A 131 -15.29 -14.74 22.41
N ILE A 132 -15.32 -13.87 21.40
CA ILE A 132 -14.92 -12.45 21.54
C ILE A 132 -16.19 -11.63 21.69
N GLY A 133 -16.39 -11.05 22.87
CA GLY A 133 -17.55 -10.19 23.15
C GLY A 133 -17.30 -8.73 22.81
N TRP A 134 -18.37 -7.93 22.79
CA TRP A 134 -18.28 -6.48 22.62
C TRP A 134 -17.44 -5.80 23.69
N ASP A 135 -17.57 -6.23 24.95
CA ASP A 135 -16.76 -5.71 26.06
C ASP A 135 -15.27 -5.95 25.83
N ASP A 136 -14.90 -7.04 25.14
CA ASP A 136 -13.51 -7.31 24.85
C ASP A 136 -12.94 -6.33 23.83
N LEU A 137 -13.74 -6.02 22.80
CA LEU A 137 -13.37 -5.06 21.76
C LEU A 137 -13.24 -3.65 22.33
N PHE A 138 -14.18 -3.22 23.19
CA PHE A 138 -14.12 -1.87 23.78
C PHE A 138 -12.93 -1.71 24.73
N ARG A 139 -12.62 -2.71 25.56
CA ARG A 139 -11.41 -2.67 26.41
C ARG A 139 -10.12 -2.59 25.60
N ALA A 140 -10.05 -3.34 24.50
CA ALA A 140 -8.91 -3.29 23.61
C ALA A 140 -8.78 -1.92 22.91
N GLU A 141 -9.90 -1.31 22.52
CA GLU A 141 -9.93 0.05 21.96
C GLU A 141 -9.46 1.10 22.98
N GLU A 142 -9.94 1.05 24.22
CA GLU A 142 -9.49 1.96 25.29
C GLU A 142 -7.98 1.81 25.54
N THR A 143 -7.49 0.57 25.59
CA THR A 143 -6.05 0.28 25.76
C THR A 143 -5.23 0.78 24.58
N ALA A 144 -5.75 0.67 23.36
CA ALA A 144 -5.06 1.11 22.14
C ALA A 144 -4.97 2.64 22.01
N ASN A 145 -5.91 3.37 22.63
CA ASN A 145 -5.98 4.83 22.59
C ASN A 145 -5.40 5.53 23.83
N GLY A 146 -5.10 4.78 24.89
CA GLY A 146 -4.61 5.27 26.18
C GLY A 146 -3.12 5.60 26.25
#